data_AF-A0A971LYG7-F1
#
_entry.id   AF-A0A971LYG7-F1
#
_cell.length_a   1.000
_cell.length_b   1.000
_cell.length_c   1.000
_cell.angle_alpha   90.00
_cell.angle_beta   90.00
_cell.angle_gamma   90.00
#
_symmetry.space_group_name_H-M   'P 1'
#
loop_
_entity.id
_entity.type
_entity.pdbx_description
1 polymer ?
#
loop_
_entity_poly.entity_id
_entity_poly.type
_entity_poly.pdbx_seq_one_letter_code
_entity_poly.pdbx_strand_id
1 'polypeptide(L)' 'WIQDFTASWVKGYIKYGPEQVKAQIRALEENGIDEFMLWNANNRYSEGAVK' A
#
# COMPACT_ATOMS: atom_id res chain seq x y z
N TRP A 1 -8.16 -1.36 -5.04
CA TRP A 1 -7.06 -0.38 -5.11
C TRP A 1 -6.55 -0.12 -3.71
N ILE A 2 -5.23 -0.10 -3.50
CA ILE A 2 -4.60 0.16 -2.20
C ILE A 2 -3.53 1.24 -2.34
N GLN A 3 -3.35 2.04 -1.29
CA GLN A 3 -2.44 3.19 -1.29
C GLN A 3 -0.98 2.71 -1.17
N ASP A 4 -0.10 3.28 -1.98
CA ASP A 4 1.34 3.01 -1.96
C ASP A 4 2.18 4.29 -1.92
N PHE A 5 1.79 5.25 -1.07
CA PHE A 5 2.55 6.48 -0.84
C PHE A 5 2.32 7.04 0.55
N THR A 6 3.25 7.88 1.00
CA THR A 6 3.11 8.64 2.24
C THR A 6 2.38 9.96 1.96
N ALA A 7 1.21 10.16 2.57
CA ALA A 7 0.46 11.41 2.48
C ALA A 7 0.96 12.43 3.53
N SER A 8 2.16 12.97 3.33
CA SER A 8 2.84 13.85 4.31
C SER A 8 2.07 15.14 4.64
N TRP A 9 1.07 15.49 3.83
CA TRP A 9 0.19 16.63 4.03
C TRP A 9 -0.95 16.36 5.04
N VAL A 10 -1.20 15.10 5.42
CA VAL A 10 -2.21 14.75 6.43
C VAL A 10 -1.59 14.81 7.83
N LYS A 11 -2.19 15.57 8.74
CA LYS A 11 -1.71 15.64 10.13
C LYS A 11 -1.80 14.25 10.79
N GLY A 12 -0.69 13.78 11.35
CA GLY A 12 -0.61 12.43 11.93
C GLY A 12 -0.33 11.32 10.90
N TYR A 13 0.16 11.67 9.71
CA TYR A 13 0.54 10.68 8.71
C TYR A 13 1.57 9.69 9.26
N ILE A 14 1.45 8.46 8.78
CA ILE A 14 2.46 7.41 8.97
C ILE A 14 3.34 7.34 7.74
N LYS A 15 4.61 6.96 7.92
CA LYS A 15 5.47 6.62 6.78
C LYS A 15 4.97 5.34 6.15
N TYR A 16 4.73 5.42 4.86
CA TYR A 16 4.26 4.32 4.02
C TYR A 16 5.42 3.77 3.20
N GLY A 17 5.64 2.46 3.27
CA GLY A 17 6.62 1.73 2.50
C GLY A 17 6.22 0.25 2.37
N PRO A 18 7.16 -0.63 1.98
CA PRO A 18 6.87 -2.02 1.64
C PRO A 18 6.11 -2.79 2.72
N GLU A 19 6.47 -2.60 3.99
CA GLU A 19 5.80 -3.28 5.11
C GLU A 19 4.33 -2.88 5.26
N GLN A 20 4.01 -1.59 5.09
CA GLN A 20 2.62 -1.11 5.17
C GLN A 20 1.78 -1.61 3.99
N VAL A 21 2.37 -1.64 2.78
CA VAL A 21 1.72 -2.19 1.59
C VAL A 21 1.47 -3.69 1.76
N LYS A 22 2.46 -4.44 2.26
CA LYS A 22 2.33 -5.88 2.53
C LYS A 22 1.26 -6.18 3.58
N ALA A 23 1.16 -5.35 4.62
CA ALA A 23 0.10 -5.48 5.61
C ALA A 23 -1.30 -5.27 5.00
N GLN A 24 -1.46 -4.32 4.08
CA GLN A 24 -2.73 -4.16 3.34
C GLN A 24 -3.04 -5.38 2.45
N ILE A 25 -2.05 -5.88 1.70
CA ILE A 25 -2.21 -7.06 0.85
C ILE A 25 -2.66 -8.26 1.69
N ARG A 26 -1.98 -8.51 2.81
CA ARG A 26 -2.37 -9.58 3.74
C ARG A 26 -3.79 -9.39 4.27
N ALA A 27 -4.18 -8.17 4.61
CA ALA A 27 -5.55 -7.90 5.06
C ALA A 27 -6.58 -8.19 3.95
N LEU A 28 -6.26 -7.92 2.69
CA LEU A 28 -7.11 -8.29 1.55
C LEU A 28 -7.23 -9.81 1.40
N GLU A 29 -6.11 -10.53 1.45
CA GLU A 29 -6.09 -12.00 1.41
C GLU A 29 -6.91 -12.63 2.54
N GLU A 30 -6.76 -12.13 3.77
CA GLU A 30 -7.54 -12.57 4.94
C GLU A 30 -9.04 -12.29 4.80
N ASN A 31 -9.43 -11.35 3.94
CA ASN A 31 -10.83 -11.06 3.59
C ASN A 31 -11.30 -11.75 2.30
N GLY A 32 -10.48 -12.64 1.72
CA GLY A 32 -10.80 -13.36 0.48
C GLY A 32 -10.81 -12.48 -0.76
N ILE A 33 -10.02 -11.40 -0.76
CA ILE A 33 -9.84 -10.50 -1.91
C ILE A 33 -8.48 -10.80 -2.56
N ASP A 34 -8.52 -11.45 -3.72
CA ASP A 34 -7.30 -11.88 -4.42
C ASP A 34 -6.80 -10.84 -5.45
N GLU A 35 -7.64 -9.86 -5.80
CA GLU A 35 -7.33 -8.86 -6.82
C GLU A 35 -7.24 -7.46 -6.25
N PHE A 36 -6.14 -6.77 -6.54
CA PHE A 36 -5.93 -5.38 -6.14
C PHE A 36 -5.05 -4.63 -7.16
N MET A 37 -5.00 -3.32 -6.98
CA MET A 37 -4.15 -2.43 -7.76
C MET A 37 -3.45 -1.48 -6.81
N LEU A 38 -2.14 -1.35 -6.94
CA LEU A 38 -1.38 -0.33 -6.23
C LEU A 38 -1.67 1.03 -6.86
N TRP A 39 -2.06 2.00 -6.04
CA TRP A 39 -2.29 3.36 -6.47
C TRP A 39 -1.27 4.31 -5.82
N ASN A 40 -0.51 5.00 -6.68
CA ASN A 40 0.41 6.06 -6.30
C ASN A 40 0.40 7.16 -7.37
N ALA A 41 0.09 8.40 -6.98
CA ALA A 41 0.05 9.55 -7.89
C ALA A 41 1.40 9.85 -8.57
N ASN A 42 2.52 9.45 -7.96
CA ASN A 42 3.86 9.60 -8.51
C ASN A 42 4.31 8.39 -9.36
N ASN A 43 3.44 7.39 -9.56
CA ASN A 43 3.75 6.14 -10.29
C ASN A 43 5.00 5.40 -9.76
N ARG A 44 5.30 5.54 -8.47
CA ARG A 44 6.42 4.83 -7.80
C ARG A 44 5.85 3.75 -6.90
N TYR A 45 6.20 2.50 -7.15
CA TYR A 45 5.61 1.38 -6.41
C TYR A 45 6.62 0.72 -5.48
N SER A 46 6.14 0.27 -4.32
CA SER A 46 6.88 -0.50 -3.33
C SER A 46 7.01 -1.94 -3.79
N GLU A 47 7.88 -2.20 -4.79
CA GLU A 47 8.07 -3.54 -5.37
C GLU A 47 8.39 -4.62 -4.33
N GLY A 48 9.07 -4.27 -3.23
CA GLY A 48 9.37 -5.21 -2.14
C GLY A 48 8.14 -5.71 -1.37
N ALA A 49 6.95 -5.15 -1.63
CA ALA A 49 5.69 -5.62 -1.05
C ALA A 49 4.99 -6.68 -1.91
N VAL A 50 5.34 -6.77 -3.19
CA VAL A 50 4.71 -7.65 -4.20
C VAL A 50 5.68 -8.69 -4.80
N LYS A 51 6.97 -8.62 -4.45
CA LYS A 51 7.99 -9.64 -4.72
C LYS A 51 8.10 -10.59 -3.53
#